data_AF-A0AAW8KPC9-F1
#
_entry.id   AF-A0AAW8KPC9-F1
#
_cell.length_a   1.000
_cell.length_b   1.000
_cell.length_c   1.000
_cell.angle_alpha   90.00
_cell.angle_beta   90.00
_cell.angle_gamma   90.00
#
_symmetry.space_group_name_H-M   'P 1'
#
loop_
_entity.id
_entity.type
_entity.pdbx_description
1 polymer ?
#
loop_
_entity_poly.entity_id
_entity_poly.type
_entity_poly.pdbx_seq_one_letter_code
_entity_poly.pdbx_strand_id
1 'polypeptide(L)'
;LGLYSNIALAWIGAVVADLIICKPLGLSPKGIEFRRAYLYDINPVGVGALLIASVLSMLSYLGFFGLMAKGLASFIALGSAVLCVPIIAYLTKGKYYIARQPEKIQATSVANCVVCERDYELADMAGCPAYNGTICSLCCSLEARCHDLCKPDAR
;
A
#
# COMPACT_ATOMS: atom_id res chain seq x y z
N LEU A 1 -20.00 11.82 -13.00
CA LEU A 1 -18.98 10.85 -13.43
C LEU A 1 -17.55 11.40 -13.40
N GLY A 2 -17.27 12.58 -13.97
CA GLY A 2 -15.88 13.10 -14.10
C GLY A 2 -15.05 13.16 -12.82
N LEU A 3 -15.64 13.51 -11.67
CA LEU A 3 -14.93 13.53 -10.38
C LEU A 3 -14.46 12.13 -9.93
N TYR A 4 -15.32 11.11 -10.07
CA TYR A 4 -14.96 9.73 -9.75
C TYR A 4 -13.83 9.23 -10.67
N SER A 5 -13.88 9.59 -11.96
CA SER A 5 -12.83 9.26 -12.93
C SER A 5 -11.48 9.87 -12.56
N ASN A 6 -11.46 11.11 -12.04
CA ASN A 6 -10.23 11.77 -11.62
C ASN A 6 -9.58 11.09 -10.40
N ILE A 7 -10.40 10.66 -9.42
CA ILE A 7 -9.90 9.93 -8.24
C ILE A 7 -9.33 8.58 -8.67
N ALA A 8 -10.02 7.85 -9.56
CA ALA A 8 -9.52 6.58 -10.10
C ALA A 8 -8.19 6.76 -10.85
N LEU A 9 -8.06 7.84 -11.64
CA LEU A 9 -6.81 8.18 -12.33
C LEU A 9 -5.67 8.50 -11.35
N ALA A 10 -5.94 9.25 -10.28
CA ALA A 10 -4.96 9.52 -9.24
C ALA A 10 -4.49 8.21 -8.58
N TRP A 11 -5.41 7.28 -8.30
CA TRP A 11 -5.07 5.99 -7.70
C TRP A 11 -4.21 5.13 -8.62
N ILE A 12 -4.62 4.96 -9.89
CA ILE A 12 -3.81 4.24 -10.90
C ILE A 12 -2.45 4.90 -11.06
N GLY A 13 -2.41 6.23 -11.15
CA GLY A 13 -1.17 7.01 -11.25
C GLY A 13 -0.21 6.75 -10.09
N ALA A 14 -0.74 6.71 -8.86
CA ALA A 14 0.06 6.43 -7.67
C ALA A 14 0.65 5.00 -7.69
N VAL A 15 -0.16 3.99 -8.04
CA VAL A 15 0.30 2.59 -8.15
C VAL A 15 1.37 2.44 -9.24
N VAL A 16 1.13 3.02 -10.42
CA VAL A 16 2.06 2.98 -11.54
C VAL A 16 3.38 3.67 -11.18
N ALA A 17 3.33 4.82 -10.52
CA ALA A 17 4.52 5.53 -10.08
C ALA A 17 5.33 4.75 -9.05
N ASP A 18 4.68 4.04 -8.13
CA ASP A 18 5.39 3.21 -7.16
C ASP A 18 6.14 2.05 -7.85
N LEU A 19 5.46 1.35 -8.76
CA LEU A 19 6.00 0.18 -9.44
C LEU A 19 7.06 0.52 -10.50
N ILE A 20 6.85 1.58 -11.28
CA ILE A 20 7.71 1.93 -12.43
C ILE A 20 8.78 2.96 -12.07
N ILE A 21 8.57 3.80 -11.04
CA ILE A 21 9.54 4.84 -10.67
C ILE A 21 10.21 4.51 -9.34
N CYS A 22 9.46 4.33 -8.26
CA CYS A 22 10.06 4.13 -6.93
C CYS A 22 10.84 2.82 -6.83
N LYS A 23 10.34 1.74 -7.42
CA LYS A 23 10.98 0.44 -7.38
C LYS A 23 12.36 0.40 -8.07
N PRO A 24 12.54 0.84 -9.33
CA PRO A 24 13.86 0.87 -9.96
C PRO A 24 14.81 1.90 -9.32
N LEU A 25 14.28 2.98 -8.75
CA LEU A 25 15.10 3.95 -7.99
C LEU A 25 15.52 3.45 -6.60
N GLY A 26 15.04 2.28 -6.16
CA GLY A 26 15.35 1.73 -4.84
C GLY A 26 14.63 2.42 -3.67
N LEU A 27 13.61 3.23 -3.95
CA LEU A 27 12.75 3.86 -2.94
C LEU A 27 11.69 2.91 -2.39
N SER A 28 11.30 1.90 -3.19
CA SER A 28 10.34 0.85 -2.85
C SER A 28 11.06 -0.52 -2.80
N PRO A 29 10.64 -1.46 -1.92
CA PRO A 29 11.28 -2.78 -1.80
C PRO A 29 11.31 -3.59 -3.11
N LYS A 30 12.32 -4.43 -3.27
CA LYS A 30 12.49 -5.28 -4.48
C LYS A 30 11.38 -6.35 -4.61
N GLY A 31 10.98 -6.96 -3.49
CA GLY A 31 9.87 -7.91 -3.41
C GLY A 31 8.56 -7.21 -3.08
N ILE A 32 7.44 -7.75 -3.56
CA ILE A 32 6.10 -7.33 -3.12
C ILE A 32 5.70 -8.27 -1.99
N GLU A 33 5.38 -7.70 -0.83
CA GLU A 33 4.87 -8.45 0.31
C GLU A 33 3.35 -8.32 0.34
N PHE A 34 2.65 -9.45 0.47
CA PHE A 34 1.19 -9.51 0.45
C PHE A 34 0.60 -9.81 1.83
N ARG A 35 1.40 -10.37 2.74
CA ARG A 35 0.93 -10.78 4.07
C ARG A 35 0.73 -9.57 4.97
N ARG A 36 -0.49 -9.41 5.49
CA ARG A 36 -0.89 -8.27 6.34
C ARG A 36 0.00 -8.07 7.57
N ALA A 37 0.55 -9.16 8.12
CA ALA A 37 1.45 -9.12 9.28
C ALA A 37 2.77 -8.36 9.04
N TYR A 38 3.17 -8.16 7.78
CA TYR A 38 4.44 -7.52 7.42
C TYR A 38 4.27 -6.12 6.82
N LEU A 39 3.03 -5.69 6.60
CA LEU A 39 2.72 -4.39 6.00
C LEU A 39 2.25 -3.41 7.08
N TYR A 40 2.59 -2.14 6.93
CA TYR A 40 1.96 -1.07 7.70
C TYR A 40 0.48 -0.99 7.38
N ASP A 41 -0.31 -0.51 8.33
CA ASP A 41 -1.75 -0.35 8.11
C ASP A 41 -2.05 0.69 7.04
N ILE A 42 -1.27 1.78 7.05
CA ILE A 42 -1.32 2.87 6.09
C ILE A 42 0.09 3.13 5.57
N ASN A 43 0.25 3.06 4.25
CA ASN A 43 1.46 3.57 3.60
C ASN A 43 1.22 5.03 3.17
N PRO A 44 1.89 6.02 3.79
CA PRO A 44 1.70 7.44 3.47
C PRO A 44 2.12 7.79 2.04
N VAL A 45 2.96 6.97 1.39
CA VAL A 45 3.39 7.21 0.01
C VAL A 45 2.20 7.17 -0.94
N GLY A 46 1.47 6.04 -0.95
CA GLY A 46 0.32 5.86 -1.84
C GLY A 46 -0.88 6.70 -1.41
N VAL A 47 -1.25 6.64 -0.13
CA VAL A 47 -2.44 7.34 0.40
C VAL A 47 -2.26 8.86 0.35
N GLY A 48 -1.07 9.35 0.74
CA GLY A 48 -0.75 10.78 0.69
C GLY A 48 -0.75 11.31 -0.74
N ALA A 49 -0.11 10.61 -1.68
CA ALA A 49 -0.10 11.01 -3.09
C ALA A 49 -1.51 11.02 -3.70
N LEU A 50 -2.31 9.98 -3.42
CA LEU A 50 -3.70 9.90 -3.86
C LEU A 50 -4.53 11.08 -3.34
N LEU A 51 -4.40 11.41 -2.05
CA LEU A 51 -5.15 12.49 -1.42
C LEU A 51 -4.77 13.85 -2.04
N ILE A 52 -3.47 14.14 -2.14
CA ILE A 52 -2.98 15.39 -2.75
C ILE A 52 -3.46 15.51 -4.19
N ALA A 53 -3.32 14.46 -4.98
CA ALA A 53 -3.73 14.45 -6.38
C ALA A 53 -5.24 14.61 -6.57
N SER A 54 -6.03 13.96 -5.71
CA SER A 54 -7.50 14.06 -5.73
C SER A 54 -7.96 15.47 -5.37
N VAL A 55 -7.36 16.10 -4.34
CA VAL A 55 -7.67 17.48 -3.95
C VAL A 55 -7.30 18.47 -5.05
N LEU A 56 -6.09 18.35 -5.62
CA LEU A 56 -5.64 19.22 -6.72
C LEU A 56 -6.55 19.11 -7.95
N SER A 57 -6.93 17.88 -8.33
CA SER A 57 -7.85 17.63 -9.43
C SER A 57 -9.25 18.16 -9.15
N MET A 58 -9.77 17.99 -7.93
CA MET A 58 -11.08 18.51 -7.53
C MET A 58 -11.12 20.03 -7.59
N LEU A 59 -10.11 20.72 -7.03
CA LEU A 59 -9.99 22.18 -7.10
C LEU A 59 -9.89 22.66 -8.56
N SER A 60 -9.14 21.93 -9.39
CA SER A 60 -9.06 22.22 -10.84
C SER A 60 -10.41 22.07 -11.52
N TYR A 61 -11.13 20.98 -11.24
CA TYR A 61 -12.46 20.70 -11.81
C TYR A 61 -13.52 21.73 -11.40
N LEU A 62 -13.43 22.26 -10.17
CA LEU A 62 -14.27 23.36 -9.69
C LEU A 62 -13.93 24.71 -10.34
N GLY A 63 -12.80 24.81 -11.04
CA GLY A 63 -12.37 26.01 -11.76
C GLY A 63 -11.54 26.99 -10.92
N PHE A 64 -11.06 26.57 -9.74
CA PHE A 64 -10.24 27.43 -8.86
C PHE A 64 -8.93 27.88 -9.53
N PHE A 65 -8.40 27.07 -10.45
CA PHE A 65 -7.18 27.35 -11.21
C PHE A 65 -7.45 27.86 -12.64
N GLY A 66 -8.68 28.29 -12.93
CA GLY A 66 -9.09 28.81 -14.24
C GLY A 66 -9.60 27.73 -15.22
N LEU A 67 -10.02 28.19 -16.41
CA LEU A 67 -10.69 27.38 -17.42
C LEU A 67 -9.80 26.27 -18.02
N MET A 68 -8.51 26.57 -18.23
CA MET A 68 -7.56 25.61 -18.78
C MET A 68 -7.34 24.44 -17.82
N ALA A 69 -7.09 24.72 -16.54
CA ALA A 69 -6.92 23.70 -15.52
C ALA A 69 -8.18 22.85 -15.31
N LYS A 70 -9.37 23.46 -15.43
CA LYS A 70 -10.65 22.73 -15.39
C LYS A 70 -10.76 21.68 -16.50
N GLY A 71 -10.35 22.01 -17.72
CA GLY A 71 -10.28 21.06 -18.84
C GLY A 71 -9.21 19.98 -18.65
N LEU A 72 -8.13 20.29 -17.93
CA LEU A 72 -7.00 19.40 -17.68
C LEU A 72 -7.08 18.64 -16.35
N ALA A 73 -8.20 18.68 -15.62
CA ALA A 73 -8.31 18.13 -14.27
C ALA A 73 -7.87 16.66 -14.16
N SER A 74 -8.15 15.84 -15.17
CA SER A 74 -7.73 14.42 -15.24
C SER A 74 -6.21 14.27 -15.43
N PHE A 75 -5.59 15.13 -16.24
CA PHE A 75 -4.13 15.16 -16.39
C PHE A 75 -3.45 15.68 -15.12
N ILE A 76 -4.05 16.65 -14.44
CA ILE A 76 -3.57 17.14 -13.15
C ILE A 76 -3.63 16.04 -12.10
N ALA A 77 -4.72 15.25 -12.05
CA ALA A 77 -4.83 14.09 -11.15
C ALA A 77 -3.69 13.09 -11.37
N LEU A 78 -3.49 12.67 -12.63
CA LEU A 78 -2.46 11.69 -12.97
C LEU A 78 -1.05 12.24 -12.72
N GLY A 79 -0.77 13.45 -13.24
CA GLY A 79 0.56 14.07 -13.15
C GLY A 79 0.97 14.37 -11.70
N SER A 80 0.05 14.89 -10.88
CA SER A 80 0.33 15.13 -9.46
C SER A 80 0.54 13.84 -8.68
N ALA A 81 -0.22 12.77 -8.95
CA ALA A 81 0.00 11.47 -8.32
C ALA A 81 1.39 10.90 -8.66
N VAL A 82 1.76 10.93 -9.95
CA VAL A 82 3.05 10.43 -10.44
C VAL A 82 4.24 11.19 -9.87
N LEU A 83 4.08 12.50 -9.59
CA LEU A 83 5.10 13.32 -8.96
C LEU A 83 5.15 13.13 -7.43
N CYS A 84 3.99 13.07 -6.76
CA CYS A 84 3.93 13.01 -5.30
C CYS A 84 4.46 11.68 -4.75
N VAL A 85 4.22 10.56 -5.44
CA VAL A 85 4.70 9.23 -4.98
C VAL A 85 6.21 9.19 -4.75
N PRO A 86 7.08 9.47 -5.74
CA PRO A 86 8.53 9.44 -5.52
C PRO A 86 9.01 10.50 -4.52
N ILE A 87 8.37 11.68 -4.47
CA ILE A 87 8.70 12.72 -3.49
C ILE A 87 8.43 12.21 -2.07
N ILE A 88 7.25 11.66 -1.81
CA ILE A 88 6.89 11.16 -0.47
C ILE A 88 7.73 9.91 -0.14
N ALA A 89 7.96 9.01 -1.09
CA ALA A 89 8.81 7.83 -0.89
C ALA A 89 10.25 8.22 -0.50
N TYR A 90 10.81 9.23 -1.17
CA TYR A 90 12.12 9.79 -0.84
C TYR A 90 12.14 10.43 0.55
N LEU A 91 11.15 11.29 0.86
CA LEU A 91 11.05 11.96 2.16
C LEU A 91 10.86 10.98 3.32
N THR A 92 10.13 9.89 3.10
CA THR A 92 9.88 8.84 4.11
C THR A 92 10.99 7.77 4.16
N LYS A 93 11.97 7.84 3.24
CA LYS A 93 13.09 6.89 3.13
C LYS A 93 12.64 5.42 3.08
N GLY A 94 11.47 5.16 2.50
CA GLY A 94 10.91 3.80 2.41
C GLY A 94 10.52 3.15 3.75
N LYS A 95 10.44 3.91 4.85
CA LYS A 95 10.19 3.38 6.21
C LYS A 95 8.86 2.60 6.34
N TYR A 96 7.84 3.01 5.59
CA TYR A 96 6.46 2.53 5.74
C TYR A 96 6.06 1.39 4.78
N TYR A 97 7.00 0.81 4.04
CA TYR A 97 6.68 -0.32 3.16
C TYR A 97 6.62 -1.66 3.90
N ILE A 98 7.51 -1.88 4.89
CA ILE A 98 7.66 -3.17 5.59
C ILE A 98 7.73 -2.92 7.10
N ALA A 99 6.73 -3.44 7.83
CA ALA A 99 6.57 -3.27 9.26
C ALA A 99 7.45 -4.20 10.10
N ARG A 100 7.71 -5.41 9.61
CA ARG A 100 8.60 -6.38 10.24
C ARG A 100 9.39 -7.13 9.18
N GLN A 101 10.59 -7.59 9.50
CA GLN A 101 11.43 -8.29 8.52
C GLN A 101 10.81 -9.63 8.11
N PRO A 102 10.57 -9.87 6.81
CA PRO A 102 10.10 -11.17 6.34
C PRO A 102 11.18 -12.23 6.48
N GLU A 103 10.84 -13.34 7.10
CA GLU A 103 11.70 -14.51 7.14
C GLU A 103 11.81 -15.11 5.73
N LYS A 104 13.02 -15.52 5.34
CA LYS A 104 13.26 -16.20 4.07
C LYS A 104 12.85 -17.66 4.22
N ILE A 105 11.60 -17.93 3.86
CA ILE A 105 10.99 -19.26 3.99
C ILE A 105 11.03 -19.97 2.63
N GLN A 106 11.31 -21.27 2.63
CA GLN A 106 11.25 -22.10 1.42
C GLN A 106 9.78 -22.33 1.01
N ALA A 107 9.41 -21.85 -0.18
CA ALA A 107 8.04 -21.86 -0.69
C ALA A 107 7.41 -23.25 -0.88
N THR A 108 8.21 -24.32 -0.84
CA THR A 108 7.74 -25.70 -1.02
C THR A 108 7.19 -26.34 0.26
N SER A 109 7.28 -25.66 1.40
CA SER A 109 6.76 -26.16 2.67
C SER A 109 5.30 -25.72 2.88
N VAL A 110 4.51 -26.58 3.53
CA VAL A 110 3.14 -26.28 3.95
C VAL A 110 3.07 -26.23 5.47
N ALA A 111 2.17 -25.40 6.00
CA ALA A 111 1.87 -25.35 7.43
C ALA A 111 0.36 -25.22 7.65
N ASN A 112 -0.09 -25.71 8.81
CA ASN A 112 -1.48 -25.67 9.21
C ASN A 112 -1.79 -24.34 9.92
N CYS A 113 -2.93 -23.71 9.57
CA CYS A 113 -3.36 -22.47 10.20
C CYS A 113 -4.08 -22.77 11.53
N VAL A 114 -3.59 -22.21 12.63
CA VAL A 114 -4.17 -22.42 13.98
C VAL A 114 -5.62 -21.93 14.14
N VAL A 115 -6.11 -21.08 13.23
CA VAL A 115 -7.46 -20.49 13.32
C VAL A 115 -8.48 -21.24 12.45
N CYS A 116 -8.13 -21.56 11.21
CA CYS A 116 -9.05 -22.22 10.26
C CYS A 116 -8.72 -23.70 10.01
N GLU A 117 -7.65 -24.21 10.62
CA GLU A 117 -7.22 -25.62 10.61
C GLU A 117 -6.95 -26.19 9.20
N ARG A 118 -6.68 -25.32 8.23
CA ARG A 118 -6.32 -25.69 6.85
C ARG A 118 -4.84 -25.51 6.58
N ASP A 119 -4.33 -26.30 5.63
CA ASP A 119 -2.95 -26.23 5.18
C ASP A 119 -2.78 -25.17 4.09
N TYR A 120 -1.72 -24.38 4.20
CA TYR A 120 -1.32 -23.34 3.25
C TYR A 120 0.18 -23.40 2.99
N GLU A 121 0.62 -22.83 1.88
CA GLU A 121 2.04 -22.62 1.62
C GLU A 121 2.64 -21.71 2.68
N LEU A 122 3.80 -22.08 3.21
CA LEU A 122 4.45 -21.34 4.31
C LEU A 122 4.84 -19.90 3.90
N ALA A 123 4.98 -19.66 2.59
CA ALA A 123 5.14 -18.32 2.00
C ALA A 123 3.93 -17.40 2.24
N ASP A 124 2.71 -17.96 2.38
CA ASP A 124 1.46 -17.24 2.65
C ASP A 124 1.08 -17.20 4.14
N MET A 125 1.96 -17.70 5.00
CA MET A 125 1.74 -17.78 6.44
C MET A 125 2.63 -16.79 7.21
N ALA A 126 2.20 -16.50 8.43
CA ALA A 126 2.90 -15.65 9.37
C ALA A 126 2.82 -16.24 10.78
N GLY A 127 3.88 -16.12 11.57
CA GLY A 127 3.82 -16.36 13.01
C GLY A 127 3.00 -15.27 13.71
N CYS A 128 2.00 -15.68 14.50
CA CYS A 128 1.14 -14.79 15.29
C CYS A 128 1.39 -14.99 16.80
N PRO A 129 1.89 -13.97 17.52
CA PRO A 129 2.18 -14.08 18.95
C PRO A 129 0.92 -14.23 19.81
N ALA A 130 -0.24 -13.74 19.34
CA ALA A 130 -1.50 -13.85 20.08
C ALA A 130 -2.05 -15.28 20.14
N TYR A 131 -1.82 -16.07 19.10
CA TYR A 131 -2.26 -17.47 19.00
C TYR A 131 -1.13 -18.48 19.24
N ASN A 132 0.09 -17.99 19.47
CA ASN A 132 1.30 -18.80 19.62
C ASN A 132 1.45 -19.88 18.52
N GLY A 133 1.24 -19.48 17.25
CA GLY A 133 1.24 -20.40 16.11
C GLY A 133 1.26 -19.70 14.75
N THR A 134 1.21 -20.49 13.68
CA THR A 134 1.13 -20.00 12.29
C THR A 134 -0.30 -19.67 11.89
N ILE A 135 -0.51 -18.50 11.29
CA ILE A 135 -1.78 -18.03 10.77
C ILE A 135 -1.66 -17.75 9.27
N CYS A 136 -2.68 -18.09 8.49
CA CYS A 136 -2.71 -17.76 7.06
C CYS A 136 -3.00 -16.27 6.84
N SER A 137 -2.57 -15.72 5.70
CA SER A 137 -2.73 -14.30 5.35
C SER A 137 -4.19 -13.81 5.45
N LEU A 138 -5.17 -14.65 5.06
CA LEU A 138 -6.59 -14.30 5.12
C LEU A 138 -7.09 -14.18 6.56
N CYS A 139 -6.84 -15.19 7.41
CA CYS A 139 -7.24 -15.13 8.81
C CYS A 139 -6.52 -13.98 9.53
N CYS A 140 -5.25 -13.72 9.20
CA CYS A 140 -4.51 -12.57 9.73
C CYS A 140 -5.15 -11.23 9.35
N SER A 141 -5.73 -11.11 8.15
CA SER A 141 -6.36 -9.88 7.67
C SER A 141 -7.75 -9.64 8.25
N LEU A 142 -8.45 -10.71 8.65
CA LEU A 142 -9.80 -10.65 9.21
C LEU A 142 -9.80 -10.62 10.75
N GLU A 143 -8.68 -10.92 11.38
CA GLU A 143 -8.59 -11.00 12.83
C GLU A 143 -8.37 -9.62 13.46
N ALA A 144 -9.29 -9.21 14.35
CA ALA A 144 -9.22 -7.95 15.09
C ALA A 144 -8.75 -8.12 16.55
N ARG A 145 -8.86 -9.33 17.13
CA ARG A 145 -8.57 -9.57 18.56
C ARG A 145 -7.08 -9.53 18.89
N CYS A 146 -6.22 -9.78 17.90
CA CYS A 146 -4.78 -9.79 18.09
C CYS A 146 -4.18 -8.38 18.21
N HIS A 147 -4.93 -7.32 17.87
CA HIS A 147 -4.52 -5.91 17.94
C HIS A 147 -3.14 -5.62 17.33
N ASP A 148 -2.77 -6.33 16.26
CA ASP A 148 -1.49 -6.19 15.57
C ASP A 148 -0.26 -6.36 16.48
N LEU A 149 -0.35 -7.22 17.50
CA LEU A 149 0.76 -7.56 18.40
C LEU A 149 2.02 -8.03 17.67
N CYS A 150 1.87 -8.51 16.43
CA CYS A 150 2.97 -8.94 15.57
C CYS A 150 3.77 -7.79 14.92
N LYS A 151 3.26 -6.55 14.99
CA LYS A 151 3.83 -5.35 14.35
C LYS A 151 3.53 -4.08 15.20
N PRO A 152 4.12 -3.95 16.40
CA PRO A 152 3.73 -2.91 17.38
C PRO A 152 3.92 -1.47 16.86
N ASP A 153 4.90 -1.22 16.00
CA ASP A 153 5.21 0.11 15.46
C ASP A 153 4.51 0.42 14.12
N ALA A 154 3.55 -0.42 13.69
CA ALA A 154 3.06 -0.43 12.31
C ALA A 154 1.71 0.25 12.06
N ARG A 155 1.24 1.03 13.04
CA ARG A 155 -0.01 1.79 13.01
C ARG A 155 0.19 3.18 12.42
#